data_AF-A0A699VGK2-F1
#
_entry.id   AF-A0A699VGK2-F1
#
_cell.length_a   1.000
_cell.length_b   1.000
_cell.length_c   1.000
_cell.angle_alpha   90.00
_cell.angle_beta   90.00
_cell.angle_gamma   90.00
#
_symmetry.space_group_name_H-M   'P 1'
#
loop_
_entity.id
_entity.type
_entity.pdbx_description
1 polymer ?
#
loop_
_entity_poly.entity_id
_entity_poly.type
_entity_poly.pdbx_seq_one_letter_code
_entity_poly.pdbx_strand_id
1 'polypeptide(L)'
;NKKSALIDVLKSRKMAIAWKLTDIRGIDPEFYSHKILLEDDYSPKVQSQRRVNPKIHDLIKKEVEELLDAGLIYPISNSPCVSPVHYVPKKGGMAVIKNDENELVPTRLVTG
;
A
#
# COMPACT_ATOMS: atom_id res chain seq x y z
N ASN A 1 32.00 -22.28 3.36
CA ASN A 1 31.15 -23.14 2.49
C ASN A 1 29.63 -22.96 2.63
N LYS A 2 29.03 -22.76 3.81
CA LYS A 2 27.56 -22.56 3.91
C LYS A 2 27.07 -21.18 3.42
N LYS A 3 27.81 -20.10 3.70
CA LYS A 3 27.45 -18.73 3.28
C LYS A 3 27.45 -18.54 1.76
N SER A 4 28.44 -19.10 1.07
CA SER A 4 28.53 -19.05 -0.39
C SER A 4 27.37 -19.79 -1.05
N ALA A 5 27.09 -21.01 -0.60
CA ALA A 5 25.97 -21.80 -1.11
C ALA A 5 24.62 -21.08 -0.95
N LEU A 6 24.38 -20.42 0.19
CA LEU A 6 23.17 -19.62 0.39
C LEU A 6 23.08 -18.44 -0.60
N ILE A 7 24.17 -17.71 -0.79
CA ILE A 7 24.22 -16.58 -1.73
C ILE A 7 23.93 -17.05 -3.17
N ASP A 8 24.46 -18.21 -3.56
CA ASP A 8 24.23 -18.78 -4.90
C ASP A 8 22.76 -19.17 -5.10
N VAL A 9 22.12 -19.76 -4.08
CA VAL A 9 20.67 -20.04 -4.11
C VAL A 9 19.87 -18.75 -4.26
N LEU A 10 20.15 -17.71 -3.47
CA LEU A 10 19.45 -16.42 -3.56
C LEU A 10 19.65 -15.76 -4.93
N LYS A 11 20.87 -15.82 -5.48
CA LYS A 11 21.18 -15.31 -6.83
C LYS A 11 20.46 -16.09 -7.92
N SER A 12 20.28 -17.40 -7.77
CA SER A 12 19.53 -18.23 -8.72
C SER A 12 18.02 -17.99 -8.66
N ARG A 13 17.49 -17.63 -7.48
CA ARG A 13 16.05 -17.44 -7.22
C ARG A 13 15.65 -15.96 -7.06
N LYS A 14 16.31 -15.04 -7.78
CA LYS A 14 16.01 -13.60 -7.69
C LYS A 14 14.53 -13.28 -7.93
N MET A 15 13.88 -13.99 -8.85
CA MET A 15 12.46 -13.77 -9.16
C MET A 15 11.49 -14.20 -8.05
N ALA A 16 11.94 -15.02 -7.10
CA ALA A 16 11.13 -15.42 -5.95
C ALA A 16 11.15 -14.37 -4.83
N ILE A 17 11.99 -13.34 -4.95
CA ILE A 17 12.16 -12.28 -3.95
C ILE A 17 11.67 -10.97 -4.55
N ALA A 18 10.67 -10.38 -3.91
CA ALA A 18 10.24 -9.03 -4.25
C ALA A 18 11.12 -8.01 -3.53
N TRP A 19 11.87 -7.21 -4.29
CA TRP A 19 12.67 -6.10 -3.75
C TRP A 19 11.91 -4.78 -3.83
N LYS A 20 11.08 -4.64 -4.88
CA LYS A 20 10.14 -3.54 -5.09
C LYS A 20 8.72 -4.07 -5.11
N LEU A 21 7.77 -3.16 -4.91
CA LEU A 21 6.35 -3.50 -4.96
C LEU A 21 5.93 -4.11 -6.31
N THR A 22 6.48 -3.59 -7.41
CA THR A 22 6.28 -4.08 -8.78
C THR A 22 6.82 -5.49 -9.02
N ASP A 23 7.72 -5.99 -8.16
CA ASP A 23 8.25 -7.35 -8.28
C ASP A 23 7.25 -8.39 -7.73
N ILE A 24 6.26 -7.95 -6.94
CA ILE A 24 5.21 -8.81 -6.40
C ILE A 24 4.25 -9.17 -7.53
N ARG A 25 4.48 -10.33 -8.15
CA ARG A 25 3.56 -10.87 -9.16
C ARG A 25 2.33 -11.46 -8.45
N GLY A 26 1.18 -10.84 -8.67
CA GLY A 26 -0.10 -11.41 -8.27
C GLY A 26 -0.49 -12.63 -9.10
N ILE A 27 -1.62 -13.24 -8.75
CA ILE A 27 -2.28 -14.23 -9.62
C ILE A 27 -2.99 -13.46 -10.73
N ASP A 28 -2.88 -13.96 -11.96
CA ASP A 28 -3.60 -13.40 -13.10
C ASP A 28 -5.13 -13.45 -12.85
N PRO A 29 -5.83 -12.29 -12.84
CA PRO A 29 -7.28 -12.26 -12.68
C PRO A 29 -8.04 -13.09 -13.72
N GLU A 30 -7.49 -13.30 -14.92
CA GLU A 30 -8.07 -14.18 -15.94
C GLU A 30 -8.00 -15.66 -15.52
N PHE A 31 -6.96 -16.03 -14.77
CA PHE A 31 -6.77 -17.39 -14.29
C PHE A 31 -7.65 -17.69 -13.08
N TYR A 32 -7.70 -16.76 -12.12
CA TYR A 32 -8.52 -16.93 -10.92
C TYR A 32 -8.87 -15.58 -10.29
N SER A 33 -10.16 -15.38 -10.02
CA SER A 33 -10.66 -14.23 -9.26
C SER A 33 -11.39 -14.70 -8.00
N HIS A 34 -11.15 -13.99 -6.90
CA HIS A 34 -11.89 -14.22 -5.67
C HIS A 34 -13.22 -13.48 -5.71
N LYS A 35 -14.31 -14.18 -5.40
CA LYS A 35 -15.62 -13.59 -5.17
C LYS A 35 -15.93 -13.60 -3.68
N ILE A 36 -16.07 -12.43 -3.08
CA ILE A 36 -16.56 -12.28 -1.71
C ILE A 36 -18.08 -12.39 -1.76
N LEU A 37 -18.64 -13.39 -1.07
CA LEU A 37 -20.09 -13.54 -0.92
C LEU A 37 -20.59 -12.58 0.17
N LEU A 38 -21.72 -11.94 -0.08
CA LEU A 38 -22.40 -11.06 0.86
C LEU A 38 -23.69 -11.74 1.33
N GLU A 39 -24.17 -11.37 2.52
CA GLU A 39 -25.48 -11.80 3.03
C GLU A 39 -26.59 -11.23 2.16
N ASP A 40 -27.71 -11.96 2.04
CA ASP A 40 -28.82 -11.60 1.13
C ASP A 40 -29.50 -10.27 1.49
N ASP A 41 -29.44 -9.88 2.76
CA ASP A 41 -30.00 -8.63 3.29
C ASP A 41 -28.96 -7.50 3.42
N TYR A 42 -27.72 -7.72 2.96
CA TYR A 42 -26.67 -6.70 3.05
C TYR A 42 -26.90 -5.54 2.07
N SER A 43 -26.96 -4.33 2.61
CA SER A 43 -26.96 -3.08 1.84
C SER A 43 -25.57 -2.43 1.78
N PRO A 44 -25.06 -2.05 0.59
CA PRO A 44 -23.84 -1.24 0.46
C PRO A 44 -23.86 0.02 1.33
N LYS A 45 -22.71 0.39 1.89
CA LYS A 45 -22.58 1.59 2.73
C LYS A 45 -21.52 2.53 2.19
N VAL A 46 -21.90 3.80 2.08
CA VAL A 46 -21.00 4.91 1.78
C VAL A 46 -20.71 5.66 3.08
N GLN A 47 -19.50 5.49 3.61
CA GLN A 47 -19.03 6.24 4.76
C GLN A 47 -18.36 7.54 4.31
N SER A 48 -18.60 8.62 5.04
CA SER A 48 -17.93 9.89 4.77
C SER A 48 -16.43 9.80 5.06
N GLN A 49 -15.63 10.43 4.20
CA GLN A 49 -14.19 10.46 4.40
C GLN A 49 -13.83 11.31 5.62
N ARG A 50 -12.90 10.81 6.44
CA ARG A 50 -12.44 11.56 7.61
C ARG A 50 -11.50 12.70 7.20
N ARG A 51 -11.59 13.81 7.93
CA ARG A 51 -10.63 14.91 7.79
C ARG A 51 -9.27 14.44 8.32
N VAL A 52 -8.24 14.58 7.48
CA VAL A 52 -6.85 14.28 7.81
C VAL A 52 -6.01 15.55 7.78
N ASN A 53 -4.92 15.58 8.56
CA ASN A 53 -3.94 16.66 8.50
C ASN A 53 -3.32 16.71 7.10
N PRO A 54 -3.17 17.89 6.46
CA PRO A 54 -2.53 18.01 5.15
C PRO A 54 -1.18 17.27 5.01
N LYS A 55 -0.31 17.32 6.03
CA LYS A 55 0.97 16.60 6.00
C LYS A 55 0.81 15.07 5.90
N ILE A 56 -0.23 14.54 6.55
CA ILE A 56 -0.58 13.11 6.49
C ILE A 56 -1.23 12.79 5.15
N HIS A 57 -2.08 13.69 4.65
CA HIS A 57 -2.71 13.54 3.35
C HIS A 57 -1.68 13.36 2.23
N ASP A 58 -0.61 14.15 2.22
CA ASP A 58 0.44 14.04 1.21
C ASP A 58 1.19 12.71 1.26
N LEU A 59 1.39 12.16 2.48
CA LEU A 59 1.98 10.82 2.65
C LEU A 59 1.03 9.72 2.15
N ILE A 60 -0.26 9.81 2.49
CA ILE A 60 -1.28 8.87 2.00
C ILE A 60 -1.30 8.91 0.47
N LYS A 61 -1.32 10.12 -0.11
CA LYS A 61 -1.37 10.31 -1.56
C LYS A 61 -0.18 9.65 -2.24
N LYS A 62 1.03 9.87 -1.73
CA LYS A 62 2.25 9.25 -2.26
C LYS A 62 2.18 7.72 -2.21
N GLU A 63 1.74 7.15 -1.09
CA GLU A 63 1.57 5.70 -0.96
C GLU A 63 0.54 5.18 -1.99
N VAL A 64 -0.59 5.86 -2.15
CA VAL A 64 -1.63 5.49 -3.12
C VAL A 64 -1.11 5.55 -4.55
N GLU A 65 -0.33 6.57 -4.91
CA GLU A 65 0.34 6.66 -6.22
C GLU A 65 1.31 5.49 -6.45
N GLU A 66 2.13 5.14 -5.46
CA GLU A 66 3.02 3.97 -5.54
C GLU A 66 2.24 2.64 -5.73
N LEU A 67 1.08 2.48 -5.09
CA LEU A 67 0.21 1.32 -5.27
C LEU A 67 -0.43 1.27 -6.67
N LEU A 68 -0.82 2.44 -7.21
CA LEU A 68 -1.38 2.58 -8.56
C LEU A 68 -0.33 2.26 -9.62
N ASP A 69 0.88 2.82 -9.49
CA ASP A 69 2.00 2.57 -10.40
C ASP A 69 2.42 1.09 -10.39
N ALA A 70 2.30 0.42 -9.24
CA ALA A 70 2.54 -1.01 -9.12
C ALA A 70 1.40 -1.89 -9.69
N GLY A 71 0.25 -1.31 -10.03
CA GLY A 71 -0.92 -2.04 -10.53
C GLY A 71 -1.63 -2.90 -9.47
N LEU A 72 -1.37 -2.66 -8.18
CA LEU A 72 -2.04 -3.38 -7.08
C LEU A 72 -3.45 -2.85 -6.80
N ILE A 73 -3.69 -1.58 -7.10
CA ILE A 73 -5.01 -0.95 -7.04
C ILE A 73 -5.31 -0.27 -8.37
N TYR A 74 -6.59 -0.01 -8.64
CA TYR A 74 -7.05 0.66 -9.85
C TYR A 74 -8.17 1.67 -9.52
N PRO A 75 -8.34 2.73 -10.33
CA PRO A 75 -9.40 3.70 -10.11
C PRO A 75 -10.78 3.11 -10.44
N ILE A 76 -11.77 3.42 -9.59
CA ILE A 76 -13.18 3.10 -9.82
C ILE A 76 -14.00 4.40 -9.77
N SER A 77 -14.89 4.61 -10.75
CA SER A 77 -15.63 5.87 -10.86
C SER A 77 -16.74 6.00 -9.81
N ASN A 78 -17.58 4.97 -9.64
CA ASN A 78 -18.74 4.99 -8.75
C ASN A 78 -18.87 3.67 -7.99
N SER A 79 -18.29 3.60 -6.79
CA SER A 79 -18.46 2.42 -5.91
C SER A 79 -19.69 2.61 -5.01
N PRO A 80 -20.59 1.61 -4.90
CA PRO A 80 -21.69 1.65 -3.94
C PRO A 80 -21.21 1.48 -2.49
N CYS A 81 -19.96 1.04 -2.30
CA CYS A 81 -19.32 0.88 -1.00
C CYS A 81 -18.13 1.83 -0.88
N VAL A 82 -18.10 2.64 0.18
CA VAL A 82 -16.96 3.53 0.49
C VAL A 82 -16.64 3.41 1.98
N SER A 83 -15.36 3.20 2.28
CA SER A 83 -14.83 3.18 3.63
C SER A 83 -13.75 4.25 3.79
N PRO A 84 -13.63 4.90 4.95
CA PRO A 84 -12.69 5.99 5.14
C PRO A 84 -11.24 5.48 5.20
N VAL A 85 -10.32 6.30 4.69
CA VAL A 85 -8.88 6.01 4.78
C VAL A 85 -8.33 6.50 6.11
N HIS A 86 -7.60 5.63 6.79
CA HIS A 86 -6.96 5.90 8.06
C HIS A 86 -5.45 5.74 7.96
N TYR A 87 -4.71 6.78 8.33
CA TYR A 87 -3.26 6.69 8.47
C TYR A 87 -2.88 6.18 9.85
N VAL A 88 -2.07 5.14 9.88
CA VAL A 88 -1.52 4.57 11.11
C VAL A 88 0.01 4.55 10.98
N PRO A 89 0.74 5.32 11.81
CA PRO A 89 2.18 5.26 11.84
C PRO A 89 2.66 3.85 12.19
N LYS A 90 3.62 3.30 11.43
CA LYS A 90 4.24 2.03 11.77
C LYS A 90 5.04 2.17 13.08
N LYS A 91 5.08 1.11 13.89
CA LYS A 91 5.85 1.09 15.15
C LYS A 91 7.33 1.32 14.85
N GLY A 92 7.90 2.42 15.35
CA GLY A 92 9.29 2.81 15.06
C GLY A 92 9.53 3.36 13.65
N GLY A 93 8.49 3.45 12.81
CA GLY A 93 8.58 4.02 11.47
C GLY A 93 8.58 5.54 11.55
N MET A 94 9.66 6.16 11.08
CA MET A 94 9.69 7.58 10.76
C MET A 94 9.12 7.75 9.35
N ALA A 95 8.14 8.63 9.17
CA ALA A 95 7.71 9.03 7.84
C ALA A 95 8.75 9.99 7.29
N VAL A 96 9.20 9.79 6.05
CA VAL A 96 10.09 10.75 5.40
C VAL A 96 9.21 11.86 4.82
N ILE A 97 9.30 13.06 5.40
CA ILE A 97 8.49 14.22 5.03
C ILE A 97 9.42 15.31 4.52
N LYS A 98 8.97 16.07 3.53
CA LYS A 98 9.67 17.27 3.09
C LYS A 98 9.48 18.39 4.11
N ASN A 99 10.57 18.97 4.60
CA ASN A 99 10.52 20.20 5.39
C ASN A 99 10.24 21.42 4.49
N ASP A 100 10.15 22.60 5.09
CA ASP A 100 9.89 23.86 4.36
C ASP A 100 11.04 24.23 3.39
N GLU A 101 12.22 23.64 3.57
CA GLU A 101 13.40 23.75 2.71
C GLU A 101 13.46 22.63 1.65
N ASN A 102 12.40 21.83 1.52
CA ASN A 102 12.26 20.71 0.58
C ASN A 102 13.23 19.54 0.82
N GLU A 103 13.89 19.50 1.97
CA GLU A 103 14.75 18.40 2.41
C GLU A 103 13.92 17.24 2.98
N LEU A 104 14.38 16.01 2.75
CA LEU A 104 13.73 14.79 3.24
C LEU A 104 14.12 14.51 4.70
N VAL A 105 13.24 14.88 5.62
CA VAL A 105 13.46 14.70 7.06
C VAL A 105 12.64 13.51 7.58
N PRO A 106 13.29 12.50 8.19
CA PRO A 106 12.56 11.45 8.89
C PRO A 106 11.86 12.05 10.12
N THR A 107 10.54 11.98 10.13
CA THR A 107 9.67 12.64 11.11
C THR A 107 8.73 11.65 11.75
N ARG A 108 8.62 11.68 13.09
CA ARG A 108 7.63 10.91 13.83
C ARG A 108 6.33 11.71 13.91
N LEU A 109 5.34 11.33 13.12
CA LEU A 109 4.01 11.93 13.20
C LEU A 109 3.21 11.28 14.33
N VAL A 110 2.57 12.13 15.14
CA VAL A 110 1.61 11.68 16.17
C VAL A 110 0.22 11.79 15.57
N THR A 111 -0.51 10.68 15.49
CA THR A 111 -1.94 10.70 15.20
C THR A 111 -2.63 11.20 16.47
N GLY A 112 -3.21 12.39 16.42
CA GLY A 112 -4.04 12.94 17.50
C GLY A 112 -5.36 12.20 17.63
#